data_AF-A0A4V1RME3-F1
#
_entry.id   AF-A0A4V1RME3-F1
#
_cell.length_a   1.000
_cell.length_b   1.000
_cell.length_c   1.000
_cell.angle_alpha   90.00
_cell.angle_beta   90.00
_cell.angle_gamma   90.00
#
_symmetry.space_group_name_H-M   'P 1'
#
loop_
_entity.id
_entity.type
_entity.pdbx_description
1 polymer ?
#
loop_
_entity_poly.entity_id
_entity_poly.type
_entity_poly.pdbx_seq_one_letter_code
_entity_poly.pdbx_strand_id
1 'polypeptide(L)' 'MTSDEKAEQAPLLRVINKDATPEEVAALVAVFSALGSGTDDPPKLPRPVWNHPARGVRQTHRSGPGAWRASGLPR' A
#
# COMPACT_ATOMS: atom_id res chain seq x y z
N MET A 1 20.56 -14.49 -30.57
CA MET A 1 21.23 -13.18 -30.74
C MET A 1 20.31 -12.13 -30.15
N THR A 2 20.24 -12.07 -28.81
CA THR A 2 19.53 -11.03 -28.05
C THR A 2 19.98 -11.14 -26.60
N SER A 3 21.10 -10.49 -26.31
CA SER A 3 21.66 -10.32 -24.96
C SER A 3 21.88 -8.83 -24.78
N ASP A 4 20.79 -8.08 -24.69
CA ASP A 4 20.82 -6.64 -24.44
C ASP A 4 19.48 -6.20 -23.84
N GLU A 5 19.18 -6.66 -22.61
CA GLU A 5 18.00 -6.15 -21.88
C GLU A 5 18.16 -6.24 -20.36
N LYS A 6 19.38 -5.96 -19.90
CA LYS A 6 19.61 -5.41 -18.56
C LYS A 6 20.46 -4.17 -18.76
N ALA A 7 19.85 -3.13 -19.32
CA ALA A 7 20.38 -1.79 -19.13
C ALA A 7 20.64 -1.63 -17.64
N GLU A 8 21.91 -1.41 -17.31
CA GLU A 8 22.44 -1.31 -15.96
C GLU A 8 21.60 -0.33 -15.15
N GLN A 9 20.79 -0.85 -14.23
CA GLN A 9 20.09 -0.04 -13.24
C GLN A 9 21.14 0.44 -12.23
N ALA A 10 21.79 1.55 -12.57
CA ALA A 10 22.67 2.24 -11.64
C ALA A 10 21.86 2.60 -10.38
N PRO A 11 22.42 2.37 -9.18
CA PRO A 11 21.70 2.61 -7.94
C PRO A 11 21.38 4.10 -7.79
N LEU A 12 20.13 4.40 -7.44
CA LEU A 12 19.66 5.78 -7.21
C LEU A 12 20.42 6.48 -6.06
N LEU A 13 20.96 5.70 -5.12
CA LEU A 13 21.72 6.18 -3.98
C LEU A 13 23.03 5.40 -3.87
N ARG A 14 24.15 6.10 -3.66
CA ARG A 14 25.47 5.50 -3.44
C ARG A 14 25.98 5.84 -2.05
N VAL A 15 26.28 4.81 -1.26
CA VAL A 15 26.92 4.97 0.05
C VAL A 15 28.41 5.25 -0.16
N ILE A 16 28.86 6.44 0.23
CA ILE A 16 30.25 6.89 0.06
C ILE A 16 31.08 6.58 1.31
N ASN A 17 30.49 6.70 2.51
CA ASN A 17 31.12 6.37 3.77
C ASN A 17 30.36 5.24 4.47
N LYS A 18 31.07 4.19 4.89
CA LYS A 18 30.49 3.03 5.58
C LYS A 18 30.49 3.16 7.10
N ASP A 19 31.29 4.08 7.65
CA ASP A 19 31.52 4.24 9.09
C ASP A 19 30.77 5.45 9.65
N ALA A 20 29.56 5.71 9.14
CA ALA A 20 28.69 6.75 9.68
C ALA A 20 28.29 6.43 11.12
N THR A 21 28.32 7.43 12.00
CA THR A 21 27.91 7.21 13.40
C THR A 21 26.39 7.01 13.48
N PRO A 22 25.88 6.36 14.55
CA PRO A 22 24.44 6.19 14.74
C PRO A 22 23.66 7.53 14.70
N GLU A 23 24.25 8.60 15.21
CA GLU A 23 23.67 9.94 15.22
C GLU A 23 23.54 10.52 13.81
N GLU A 24 24.56 10.33 12.96
CA GLU A 24 24.55 10.78 11.57
C GLU A 24 23.49 10.03 10.75
N VAL A 25 23.35 8.72 10.96
CA VAL A 25 22.29 7.92 10.34
C VAL A 25 20.92 8.41 10.79
N ALA A 26 20.74 8.70 12.09
CA ALA A 26 19.50 9.24 12.61
C ALA A 26 19.14 10.60 12.00
N ALA A 27 20.12 11.49 11.83
CA ALA A 27 19.92 12.79 11.19
C ALA A 27 19.42 12.64 9.74
N LEU A 28 20.02 11.74 8.96
CA LEU A 28 19.59 11.47 7.58
C LEU A 28 18.16 10.89 7.53
N VAL A 29 17.83 9.92 8.39
CA VAL A 29 16.47 9.35 8.47
C VAL A 29 15.45 10.42 8.84
N ALA A 30 15.77 11.30 9.79
CA ALA A 30 14.89 12.39 10.21
C ALA A 30 14.58 13.35 9.04
N VAL A 31 15.60 13.74 8.27
CA VAL A 31 15.43 14.60 7.08
C VAL A 31 14.56 13.92 6.03
N PHE A 32 14.85 12.66 5.67
CA PHE A 32 14.05 11.94 4.66
C PHE A 32 12.60 11.71 5.11
N SER A 33 12.39 11.48 6.40
CA SER A 33 11.04 11.32 6.97
C SER A 33 10.25 12.63 6.91
N ALA A 34 10.90 13.77 7.16
CA ALA A 34 10.29 15.09 7.04
C ALA A 34 9.99 15.48 5.58
N LEU A 35 10.81 15.04 4.61
CA LEU A 35 10.56 15.24 3.19
C LEU A 35 9.37 14.41 2.66
N GLY A 36 9.18 13.20 3.19
CA GLY A 36 8.10 12.29 2.80
C GLY A 36 6.75 12.56 3.49
N SER A 37 6.72 13.37 4.55
CA SER A 37 5.48 13.73 5.25
C SER A 37 4.75 14.89 4.57
N GLY A 38 4.50 14.75 3.27
CA GLY A 38 3.59 15.67 2.57
C GLY A 38 2.29 15.80 3.36
N THR A 39 1.85 17.04 3.59
CA THR A 39 0.60 17.40 4.28
C THR A 39 -0.65 17.04 3.46
N ASP A 40 -0.54 16.07 2.57
CA ASP A 40 -1.70 15.56 1.86
C ASP A 40 -2.47 14.69 2.84
N ASP A 41 -3.72 15.07 3.07
CA ASP A 41 -4.64 14.23 3.81
C ASP A 41 -4.59 12.82 3.20
N PRO A 42 -4.37 11.78 4.01
CA PRO A 42 -4.34 10.43 3.49
C PRO A 42 -5.62 10.18 2.70
N PRO A 43 -5.55 9.53 1.52
CA PRO A 43 -6.73 9.29 0.72
C PRO A 43 -7.75 8.57 1.59
N LYS A 44 -8.99 9.06 1.56
CA LYS A 44 -10.07 8.52 2.39
C LYS A 44 -10.19 7.02 2.13
N LEU A 45 -9.73 6.22 3.09
CA LEU A 45 -9.78 4.77 2.98
C LEU A 45 -11.24 4.35 2.80
N PRO A 46 -11.55 3.45 1.85
CA PRO A 46 -12.88 2.88 1.75
C PRO A 46 -13.22 2.18 3.07
N ARG A 47 -14.47 2.30 3.51
CA ARG A 47 -14.91 1.66 4.76
C ARG A 47 -14.69 0.15 4.63
N PRO A 48 -14.02 -0.50 5.59
CA PRO A 48 -13.82 -1.93 5.54
C PRO A 48 -15.16 -2.65 5.45
N VAL A 49 -15.34 -3.49 4.44
CA VAL A 49 -16.62 -4.19 4.21
C VAL A 49 -16.73 -5.42 5.12
N TRP A 50 -15.61 -5.90 5.67
CA TRP A 50 -15.56 -7.08 6.54
C TRP A 50 -16.26 -6.90 7.88
N ASN A 51 -16.10 -5.73 8.50
CA ASN A 51 -16.71 -5.41 9.80
C ASN A 51 -18.03 -4.65 9.69
N HIS A 52 -18.65 -4.61 8.50
CA HIS A 52 -19.90 -3.88 8.28
C HIS A 52 -21.05 -4.53 9.10
N PRO A 53 -21.75 -3.80 9.99
CA PRO A 53 -22.77 -4.38 10.88
C PRO A 53 -23.87 -5.16 10.17
N ALA A 54 -24.24 -4.76 8.94
CA ALA A 54 -25.21 -5.49 8.12
C ALA A 54 -24.81 -6.94 7.79
N ARG A 55 -23.54 -7.32 7.96
CA ARG A 55 -23.06 -8.71 7.85
C ARG A 55 -23.28 -9.55 9.11
N GLY A 56 -23.53 -8.92 10.26
CA GLY A 56 -23.85 -9.61 11.52
C GLY A 56 -25.29 -10.12 11.60
N VAL A 57 -26.13 -9.77 10.61
CA VAL A 57 -27.52 -10.21 10.52
C VAL A 57 -27.77 -10.92 9.20
N ARG A 58 -28.59 -11.98 9.24
CA ARG A 58 -28.96 -12.73 8.03
C ARG A 58 -29.80 -11.84 7.11
N GLN A 59 -29.36 -11.71 5.86
CA GLN A 59 -30.14 -11.05 4.81
C GLN A 59 -30.98 -12.08 4.03
N THR A 60 -32.15 -11.67 3.55
CA THR A 60 -32.97 -12.53 2.70
C THR A 60 -32.35 -12.67 1.31
N HIS A 61 -32.02 -13.91 0.93
CA HIS A 61 -31.60 -14.22 -0.43
C HIS A 61 -32.82 -14.20 -1.36
N ARG A 62 -32.73 -13.43 -2.45
CA ARG A 62 -33.76 -13.43 -3.50
C ARG A 62 -33.52 -14.61 -4.46
N SER A 63 -34.56 -15.09 -5.12
CA SER A 63 -34.44 -15.95 -6.29
C SER A 63 -34.32 -15.07 -7.55
N GLY A 64 -33.55 -15.53 -8.54
CA GLY A 64 -33.44 -14.86 -9.83
C GLY A 64 -32.01 -14.84 -10.41
N PRO A 65 -31.86 -14.36 -11.66
CA PRO A 65 -30.56 -14.24 -12.31
C PRO A 65 -29.57 -13.43 -11.46
N GLY A 66 -28.38 -13.97 -11.24
CA GLY A 66 -27.32 -13.32 -10.45
C GLY A 66 -27.50 -13.39 -8.93
N ALA A 67 -28.63 -13.90 -8.42
CA ALA A 67 -28.90 -13.90 -6.98
C ALA A 67 -27.93 -14.79 -6.17
N TRP A 68 -27.44 -15.88 -6.76
CA TRP A 68 -26.41 -16.72 -6.14
C TRP A 68 -25.09 -15.94 -5.94
N ARG A 69 -24.64 -15.17 -6.93
CA ARG A 69 -23.43 -14.34 -6.81
C ARG A 69 -23.60 -13.22 -5.78
N ALA A 70 -24.78 -12.60 -5.74
CA ALA A 70 -25.12 -11.54 -4.80
C ALA A 70 -25.28 -12.03 -3.34
N SER A 71 -25.31 -13.35 -3.10
CA SER A 71 -25.44 -13.92 -1.75
C SER A 71 -24.14 -13.83 -0.92
N GLY A 72 -22.97 -13.85 -1.56
CA GLY A 72 -21.67 -13.92 -0.89
C GLY A 72 -20.72 -12.75 -1.17
N LEU A 73 -20.94 -12.00 -2.26
CA LEU A 73 -20.08 -10.89 -2.65
C LEU A 73 -20.47 -9.57 -1.95
N PRO A 74 -19.49 -8.71 -1.62
CA PRO A 74 -19.75 -7.31 -1.29
C PRO A 74 -20.64 -6.62 -2.33
N ARG A 75 -21.60 -5.83 -1.86
CA ARG A 75 -22.31 -4.83 -2.69
C ARG A 75 -21.57 -3.50 -2.61
#